data_AF-A0AAW0JN42-F1
#
_entry.id   AF-A0AAW0JN42-F1
#
_cell.length_a   1.000
_cell.length_b   1.000
_cell.length_c   1.000
_cell.angle_alpha   90.00
_cell.angle_beta   90.00
_cell.angle_gamma   90.00
#
_symmetry.space_group_name_H-M   'P 1'
#
loop_
_entity.id
_entity.type
_entity.pdbx_description
1 polymer ?
#
loop_
_entity_poly.entity_id
_entity_poly.type
_entity_poly.pdbx_seq_one_letter_code
_entity_poly.pdbx_strand_id
1 'polypeptide(L)' 'MSPSTSDTLTSRVPGYGLITNIFNGGLECGHGFDNRVVDRIGFYKRYCDLLGVSYGNNLDCYNRKLFTSS' A
#
# COMPACT_ATOMS: atom_id res chain seq x y z
N MET A 1 17.24 7.60 -4.50
CA MET A 1 16.78 6.36 -5.16
C MET A 1 15.61 6.72 -6.04
N SER A 2 15.79 6.68 -7.36
CA SER A 2 14.71 6.92 -8.33
C SER A 2 14.08 5.58 -8.72
N PRO A 3 12.74 5.49 -8.88
CA PRO A 3 12.08 4.27 -9.31
C PRO A 3 12.56 3.83 -10.70
N SER A 4 12.60 2.52 -10.96
CA SER A 4 12.88 1.99 -12.29
C SER A 4 11.71 2.23 -13.24
N THR A 5 11.95 2.19 -14.56
CA THR A 5 10.90 2.38 -15.58
C THR A 5 9.78 1.33 -15.49
N SER A 6 10.08 0.12 -14.98
CA SER A 6 9.04 -0.90 -14.69
C SER A 6 8.19 -0.57 -13.45
N ASP A 7 8.71 0.19 -12.49
CA ASP A 7 7.94 0.62 -11.31
C ASP A 7 6.98 1.78 -11.64
N THR A 8 7.35 2.63 -12.61
CA THR A 8 6.48 3.71 -13.09
C THR A 8 5.32 3.19 -13.96
N LEU A 9 5.52 2.07 -14.68
CA LEU A 9 4.46 1.42 -15.48
C LEU A 9 3.44 0.64 -14.65
N THR A 10 3.70 0.42 -13.37
CA THR A 10 2.87 -0.42 -12.49
C THR A 10 2.25 0.37 -11.33
N SER A 11 2.02 1.69 -11.45
CA SER A 11 1.38 2.48 -10.38
C SER A 11 2.02 2.30 -8.99
N ARG A 12 3.30 1.92 -8.91
CA ARG A 12 3.99 1.62 -7.65
C ARG A 12 4.48 2.93 -7.05
N VAL A 13 3.69 3.48 -6.14
CA VAL A 13 4.06 4.68 -5.38
C VAL A 13 4.49 4.25 -3.98
N PRO A 14 5.65 4.71 -3.48
CA PRO A 14 6.11 4.40 -2.13
C PRO A 14 5.07 4.80 -1.07
N GLY A 15 4.81 3.89 -0.14
CA GLY A 15 3.89 4.08 0.97
C GLY A 15 3.44 2.75 1.57
N TYR A 16 2.69 2.83 2.67
CA TYR A 16 2.21 1.63 3.37
C TYR A 16 1.30 0.75 2.50
N GLY A 17 0.50 1.36 1.61
CA GLY A 17 -0.36 0.62 0.69
C GLY A 17 0.43 -0.25 -0.31
N LEU A 18 1.66 0.12 -0.67
CA LEU A 18 2.54 -0.74 -1.48
C LEU A 18 2.95 -1.99 -0.70
N ILE A 19 3.23 -1.85 0.61
CA ILE A 19 3.55 -2.98 1.49
C ILE A 19 2.36 -3.94 1.55
N THR A 20 1.14 -3.42 1.73
CA THR A 20 -0.10 -4.23 1.68
C THR A 20 -0.26 -4.96 0.35
N ASN A 21 -0.01 -4.29 -0.78
CA ASN A 21 -0.09 -4.88 -2.11
C ASN A 21 0.93 -6.02 -2.30
N ILE A 22 2.15 -5.89 -1.75
CA ILE A 22 3.16 -6.96 -1.80
C ILE A 22 2.71 -8.19 -1.00
N PHE A 23 2.13 -8.02 0.18
CA PHE A 23 1.78 -9.15 1.04
C PHE A 23 0.51 -9.89 0.61
N ASN A 24 -0.56 -9.17 0.27
CA ASN A 24 -1.84 -9.80 -0.07
C ASN A 24 -2.63 -9.01 -1.13
N GLY A 25 -1.93 -8.31 -2.02
CA GLY A 25 -2.55 -7.47 -3.05
C GLY A 25 -3.51 -8.22 -3.94
N GLY A 26 -3.24 -9.51 -4.19
CA GLY A 26 -4.12 -10.47 -4.88
C GLY A 26 -5.57 -10.43 -4.42
N LEU A 27 -5.78 -10.24 -3.11
CA LEU A 27 -7.10 -10.29 -2.49
C LEU A 27 -7.57 -8.91 -2.03
N GLU A 28 -6.66 -8.02 -1.65
CA GLU A 28 -6.98 -6.80 -0.90
C GLU A 28 -6.87 -5.50 -1.70
N CYS A 29 -6.27 -5.53 -2.89
CA CYS A 29 -5.90 -4.31 -3.62
C CYS A 29 -6.48 -4.27 -5.04
N GLY A 30 -6.62 -3.07 -5.59
CA GLY A 30 -6.99 -2.85 -6.99
C GLY A 30 -8.48 -3.04 -7.32
N HIS A 31 -9.33 -3.19 -6.30
CA HIS A 31 -10.78 -3.37 -6.46
C HIS A 31 -11.61 -2.36 -5.65
N GLY A 32 -10.98 -1.27 -5.20
CA GLY A 32 -11.63 -0.23 -4.42
C GLY A 32 -11.52 -0.49 -2.92
N PHE A 33 -12.53 -0.03 -2.16
CA PHE A 33 -12.56 -0.12 -0.70
C PHE A 33 -12.52 -1.58 -0.22
N ASP A 34 -11.66 -1.85 0.76
CA ASP A 34 -11.54 -3.15 1.39
C ASP A 34 -11.40 -2.97 2.91
N ASN A 35 -12.24 -3.64 3.68
CA ASN A 35 -12.24 -3.53 5.14
C ASN A 35 -10.94 -4.06 5.77
N ARG A 36 -10.27 -5.04 5.15
CA ARG A 36 -8.98 -5.57 5.62
C ARG A 36 -7.88 -4.53 5.47
N VAL A 37 -7.90 -3.76 4.38
CA VAL A 37 -6.95 -2.65 4.17
C VAL A 37 -7.18 -1.53 5.19
N VAL A 38 -8.43 -1.20 5.49
CA VAL A 38 -8.76 -0.22 6.55
C VAL A 38 -8.20 -0.67 7.90
N ASP A 39 -8.36 -1.94 8.26
CA ASP A 39 -7.85 -2.50 9.51
C ASP A 39 -6.32 -2.40 9.60
N ARG A 40 -5.61 -2.78 8.52
CA ARG A 40 -4.14 -2.64 8.42
C ARG A 40 -3.69 -1.20 8.61
N ILE A 41 -4.36 -0.25 7.95
CA ILE A 41 -4.06 1.19 8.08
C ILE A 41 -4.31 1.65 9.53
N GLY A 42 -5.37 1.16 10.18
CA GLY A 42 -5.70 1.47 11.58
C GLY A 42 -4.57 1.08 12.54
N PHE A 43 -4.07 -0.15 12.44
CA PHE A 43 -2.93 -0.59 13.24
C PHE A 43 -1.65 0.19 12.94
N TYR A 44 -1.38 0.44 11.65
CA TYR A 44 -0.22 1.23 11.24
C TYR A 44 -0.23 2.64 11.87
N LYS A 45 -1.35 3.36 11.77
CA LYS A 45 -1.50 4.69 12.39
C LYS A 45 -1.29 4.65 13.90
N ARG A 46 -1.94 3.70 14.59
CA ARG A 46 -1.79 3.53 16.04
C ARG A 46 -0.32 3.37 16.45
N TYR A 47 0.45 2.55 15.74
CA TYR A 47 1.86 2.35 16.07
C TYR A 47 2.73 3.54 15.71
N CYS A 48 2.46 4.23 14.59
CA CYS A 48 3.14 5.47 14.27
C CYS A 48 2.90 6.57 15.31
N ASP A 49 1.68 6.69 15.82
CA ASP A 49 1.34 7.63 16.90
C ASP A 49 2.12 7.33 18.18
N LEU A 50 2.17 6.06 18.58
CA LEU A 50 2.93 5.62 19.75
C LEU A 50 4.44 5.86 19.60
N LEU A 51 4.97 5.75 18.38
CA LEU A 51 6.38 5.96 18.08
C LEU A 51 6.74 7.43 17.75
N GLY A 52 5.74 8.32 17.64
CA GLY A 52 5.95 9.72 17.30
C GLY A 52 6.48 9.95 15.87
N VAL A 53 6.13 9.08 14.92
CA VAL A 53 6.59 9.18 13.52
C VAL A 53 5.43 9.48 12.57
N SER A 54 5.72 10.13 11.44
CA SER A 54 4.72 10.39 10.39
C SER A 54 4.28 9.09 9.70
N TYR A 55 3.01 9.02 9.32
CA TYR A 55 2.47 7.90 8.52
C TYR A 55 2.94 7.92 7.06
N GLY A 56 3.39 9.07 6.58
CA GLY A 56 3.63 9.30 5.15
C GLY A 56 2.33 9.32 4.32
N ASN A 57 2.50 9.20 3.00
CA ASN A 57 1.41 9.19 2.01
C ASN A 57 1.17 7.77 1.46
N ASN A 58 0.12 7.59 0.66
CA ASN A 58 -0.22 6.33 -0.01
C ASN A 58 -0.43 5.16 0.97
N LEU A 59 -1.32 5.35 1.95
CA LEU A 59 -1.60 4.35 2.97
C LEU A 59 -2.45 3.19 2.47
N ASP A 60 -3.30 3.42 1.47
CA ASP A 60 -4.16 2.41 0.86
C ASP A 60 -3.62 1.87 -0.47
N CYS A 61 -4.19 0.75 -0.89
CA CYS A 61 -3.93 0.13 -2.18
C CYS A 61 -5.19 -0.04 -3.03
N TYR A 62 -6.25 0.72 -2.75
CA TYR A 62 -7.58 0.51 -3.34
C TYR A 62 -7.56 0.56 -4.87
N ASN A 63 -6.79 1.50 -5.41
CA ASN A 63 -6.72 1.76 -6.85
C ASN A 63 -5.40 1.25 -7.48
N ARG A 64 -4.61 0.45 -6.74
CA ARG A 64 -3.31 -0.03 -7.21
C ARG A 64 -3.47 -1.41 -7.82
N LYS A 65 -3.15 -1.53 -9.11
CA LYS A 65 -3.18 -2.82 -9.81
C LYS A 65 -2.18 -3.80 -9.18
N LEU A 66 -2.54 -5.07 -9.31
CA LEU A 66 -1.88 -6.22 -8.73
C LEU A 66 -0.39 -6.32 -9.09
N PHE A 67 0.38 -6.82 -8.13
CA PHE A 67 1.65 -7.50 -8.41
C PHE A 67 1.35 -8.90 -8.98
N THR A 68 0.87 -8.98 -10.21
CA THR A 68 0.91 -10.25 -10.95
C THR A 68 2.06 -10.16 -11.94
N SER A 69 3.14 -10.86 -11.67
CA SER A 69 4.02 -11.32 -12.75
C SER A 69 3.17 -12.19 -13.65
N SER A 70 2.88 -11.70 -14.86
CA SER A 70 2.42 -12.54 -15.97
C SER A 70 3.46 -13.62 -16.27
#